data_AF-A0A5C8NIE5-F1
#
_entry.id   AF-A0A5C8NIE5-F1
#
_cell.length_a   1.000
_cell.length_b   1.000
_cell.length_c   1.000
_cell.angle_alpha   90.00
_cell.angle_beta   90.00
_cell.angle_gamma   90.00
#
_symmetry.space_group_name_H-M   'P 1'
#
loop_
_entity.id
_entity.type
_entity.pdbx_description
1 polymer ?
#
loop_
_entity_poly.entity_id
_entity_poly.type
_entity_poly.pdbx_seq_one_letter_code
_entity_poly.pdbx_strand_id
1 'polypeptide(L)'
;MHRPSPRRRAVGALLALLLAGLTLIVTAGPSAAEDGYRYWNYSHLEKGEMVFAQTGPGQFVPKDGAVEGWRFGTSTVSQGIAPRADLTKVTFAKACAGEKKSATTKRVAILIDYGTKADADGADVPKAEAACAVVPTKATGTQALESVVKLRTDKEQICALDGFPASGCGVPVKDATIPADEQAVTFALPSSDTADSDDSDTPWTLIGVAAAVIVLGGLAVPLYRRNREG
;
A
#
# COMPACT_ATOMS: atom_id res chain seq x y z
N MET A 1 -66.18 38.16 12.67
CA MET A 1 -64.74 37.90 12.71
C MET A 1 -64.43 36.95 13.87
N HIS A 2 -64.39 35.63 13.63
CA HIS A 2 -64.11 34.62 14.67
C HIS A 2 -62.60 34.40 14.78
N ARG A 3 -61.97 34.96 15.82
CA ARG A 3 -60.55 34.67 16.13
C ARG A 3 -60.45 33.28 16.76
N PRO A 4 -59.74 32.31 16.15
CA PRO A 4 -59.59 30.98 16.73
C PRO A 4 -58.81 31.06 18.05
N SER A 5 -59.27 30.29 19.05
CA SER A 5 -58.74 30.31 20.42
C SER A 5 -57.27 29.83 20.49
N PRO A 6 -56.46 30.37 21.42
CA PRO A 6 -55.02 30.12 21.51
C PRO A 6 -54.67 28.63 21.71
N ARG A 7 -55.57 27.86 22.36
CA ARG A 7 -55.43 26.41 22.53
C ARG A 7 -55.47 25.61 21.22
N ARG A 8 -56.25 26.05 20.22
CA ARG A 8 -56.33 25.38 18.91
C ARG A 8 -55.08 25.61 18.06
N ARG A 9 -54.36 26.72 18.27
CA ARG A 9 -53.10 27.04 17.58
C ARG A 9 -51.92 26.23 18.14
N ALA A 10 -51.89 25.98 19.45
CA ALA A 10 -50.85 25.18 20.08
C ALA A 10 -50.92 23.70 19.66
N VAL A 11 -52.11 23.12 19.55
CA VAL A 11 -52.31 21.72 19.12
C VAL A 11 -51.92 21.53 17.64
N GLY A 12 -52.22 22.51 16.78
CA GLY A 12 -51.82 22.47 15.36
C GLY A 12 -50.29 22.57 15.16
N ALA A 13 -49.61 23.38 15.97
CA ALA A 13 -48.15 23.51 15.93
C ALA A 13 -47.44 22.25 16.45
N LEU A 14 -47.97 21.61 17.50
CA LEU A 14 -47.46 20.34 18.02
C LEU A 14 -47.68 19.18 17.04
N LEU A 15 -48.83 19.10 16.35
CA LEU A 15 -49.05 18.10 15.30
C LEU A 15 -48.14 18.33 14.08
N ALA A 16 -47.90 19.58 13.69
CA ALA A 16 -46.99 19.90 12.58
C ALA A 16 -45.53 19.59 12.91
N LEU A 17 -45.09 19.80 14.17
CA LEU A 17 -43.76 19.41 14.65
C LEU A 17 -43.60 17.89 14.79
N LEU A 18 -44.66 17.17 15.18
CA LEU A 18 -44.67 15.70 15.19
C LEU A 18 -44.67 15.10 13.78
N LEU A 19 -45.35 15.72 12.81
CA LEU A 19 -45.32 15.28 11.40
C LEU A 19 -44.00 15.65 10.69
N ALA A 20 -43.35 16.75 11.07
CA ALA A 20 -42.03 17.13 10.55
C ALA A 20 -40.87 16.34 11.18
N GLY A 21 -41.07 15.78 12.38
CA GLY A 21 -40.07 14.91 13.04
C GLY A 21 -40.08 13.45 12.55
N LEU A 22 -41.12 13.00 11.84
CA LEU A 22 -41.30 11.59 11.47
C LEU A 22 -40.75 11.22 10.08
N THR A 23 -40.21 12.17 9.31
CA THR A 23 -39.77 11.95 7.91
C THR A 23 -38.27 11.76 7.72
N LEU A 24 -37.47 11.62 8.78
CA LEU A 24 -36.02 11.37 8.69
C LEU A 24 -35.59 10.01 9.25
N ILE A 25 -36.42 8.98 9.11
CA ILE A 25 -35.93 7.60 9.17
C ILE A 25 -35.42 7.27 7.77
N VAL A 26 -34.19 7.67 7.47
CA VAL A 26 -33.42 7.04 6.38
C VAL A 26 -33.17 5.62 6.84
N THR A 27 -34.08 4.71 6.50
CA THR A 27 -33.78 3.28 6.52
C THR A 27 -32.69 3.09 5.48
N ALA A 28 -31.44 2.96 5.91
CA ALA A 28 -30.44 2.25 5.12
C ALA A 28 -31.05 0.85 4.87
N GLY A 29 -31.64 0.65 3.70
CA GLY A 29 -32.07 -0.68 3.28
C GLY A 29 -30.85 -1.61 3.26
N PRO A 30 -31.04 -2.94 3.32
CA PRO A 30 -29.92 -3.86 3.12
C PRO A 30 -29.27 -3.51 1.78
N SER A 31 -28.02 -3.08 1.83
CA SER A 31 -27.18 -3.00 0.64
C SER A 31 -27.24 -4.38 0.01
N ALA A 32 -27.71 -4.48 -1.24
CA ALA A 32 -27.48 -5.70 -2.00
C ALA A 32 -25.97 -5.98 -1.95
N ALA A 33 -25.58 -7.20 -1.61
CA ALA A 33 -24.18 -7.56 -1.60
C ALA A 33 -23.65 -7.41 -3.03
N GLU A 34 -22.60 -6.60 -3.20
CA GLU A 34 -21.98 -6.39 -4.51
C GLU A 34 -21.07 -7.57 -4.81
N ASP A 35 -21.06 -8.03 -6.06
CA ASP A 35 -20.03 -8.97 -6.51
C ASP A 35 -18.65 -8.31 -6.40
N GLY A 36 -17.67 -9.05 -5.91
CA GLY A 36 -16.32 -8.55 -5.69
C GLY A 36 -15.26 -9.43 -6.32
N TYR A 37 -14.03 -9.14 -5.94
CA TYR A 37 -12.86 -9.87 -6.39
C TYR A 37 -11.93 -10.08 -5.22
N ARG A 38 -11.10 -11.11 -5.31
CA ARG A 38 -9.94 -11.30 -4.47
C ARG A 38 -8.68 -10.95 -5.23
N TYR A 39 -8.03 -9.87 -4.80
CA TYR A 39 -6.96 -9.20 -5.54
C TYR A 39 -6.10 -8.31 -4.64
N TRP A 40 -5.04 -7.73 -5.23
CA TRP A 40 -4.23 -6.69 -4.60
C TRP A 40 -4.93 -5.34 -4.68
N ASN A 41 -5.45 -4.89 -3.54
CA ASN A 41 -6.03 -3.57 -3.36
C ASN A 41 -4.93 -2.52 -3.23
N TYR A 42 -5.16 -1.35 -3.82
CA TYR A 42 -4.22 -0.23 -3.83
C TYR A 42 -4.80 0.95 -3.06
N SER A 43 -3.98 1.61 -2.24
CA SER A 43 -4.42 2.71 -1.37
C SER A 43 -3.34 3.77 -1.22
N HIS A 44 -3.75 5.00 -0.94
CA HIS A 44 -2.85 6.11 -0.62
C HIS A 44 -3.11 6.63 0.78
N LEU A 45 -2.05 7.08 1.45
CA LEU A 45 -2.22 7.81 2.69
C LEU A 45 -2.76 9.23 2.41
N GLU A 46 -3.97 9.51 2.90
CA GLU A 46 -4.60 10.82 2.84
C GLU A 46 -5.05 11.24 4.23
N LYS A 47 -4.65 12.44 4.68
CA LYS A 47 -5.04 13.01 5.99
C LYS A 47 -4.84 12.06 7.20
N GLY A 48 -3.86 11.17 7.11
CA GLY A 48 -3.53 10.22 8.18
C GLY A 48 -4.26 8.88 8.08
N GLU A 49 -5.01 8.62 7.00
CA GLU A 49 -5.75 7.38 6.78
C GLU A 49 -5.38 6.76 5.43
N MET A 50 -5.37 5.43 5.34
CA MET A 50 -5.20 4.73 4.06
C MET A 50 -6.54 4.74 3.33
N VAL A 51 -6.60 5.44 2.21
CA VAL A 51 -7.78 5.58 1.37
C VAL A 51 -7.61 4.72 0.13
N PHE A 52 -8.61 3.88 -0.17
CA PHE A 52 -8.62 3.08 -1.38
C PHE A 52 -8.52 3.96 -2.64
N ALA A 53 -7.65 3.58 -3.57
CA ALA A 53 -7.36 4.37 -4.75
C ALA A 53 -8.42 4.13 -5.84
N GLN A 54 -9.07 5.21 -6.29
CA GLN A 54 -10.05 5.15 -7.38
C GLN A 54 -9.41 5.05 -8.78
N THR A 55 -8.09 5.18 -8.86
CA THR A 55 -7.30 5.03 -10.10
C THR A 55 -6.24 3.96 -9.91
N GLY A 56 -5.97 3.20 -10.97
CA GLY A 56 -4.94 2.17 -10.94
C GLY A 56 -3.53 2.73 -10.66
N PRO A 57 -2.63 1.91 -10.07
CA PRO A 57 -1.27 2.30 -9.67
C PRO A 57 -0.39 2.74 -10.85
N GLY A 58 -0.70 2.30 -12.07
CA GLY A 58 -0.01 2.73 -13.29
C GLY A 58 -0.39 4.15 -13.74
N GLN A 59 -1.46 4.74 -13.21
CA GLN A 59 -1.96 6.07 -13.57
C GLN A 59 -1.68 7.13 -12.49
N PHE A 60 -1.20 6.71 -11.32
CA PHE A 60 -0.87 7.59 -10.21
C PHE A 60 0.64 7.77 -10.09
N VAL A 61 1.10 9.03 -9.98
CA VAL A 61 2.50 9.38 -9.76
C VAL A 61 2.64 9.95 -8.34
N PRO A 62 3.10 9.15 -7.35
CA PRO A 62 3.27 9.62 -5.98
C PRO A 62 4.28 10.77 -5.87
N LYS A 63 4.11 11.61 -4.86
CA LYS A 63 5.14 12.61 -4.49
C LYS A 63 6.24 11.96 -3.66
N ASP A 64 7.41 12.61 -3.60
CA ASP A 64 8.40 12.26 -2.57
C ASP A 64 7.76 12.39 -1.18
N GLY A 65 7.99 11.41 -0.30
CA GLY A 65 7.37 11.38 1.02
C GLY A 65 6.00 10.70 1.08
N ALA A 66 5.46 10.25 -0.06
CA ALA A 66 4.18 9.55 -0.09
C ALA A 66 4.27 8.17 0.59
N VAL A 67 3.13 7.71 1.10
CA VAL A 67 2.92 6.36 1.61
C VAL A 67 1.82 5.72 0.77
N GLU A 68 2.13 4.59 0.17
CA GLU A 68 1.22 3.78 -0.64
C GLU A 68 1.03 2.41 0.01
N GLY A 69 -0.16 1.84 -0.18
CA GLY A 69 -0.60 0.63 0.47
C GLY A 69 -1.07 -0.42 -0.49
N TRP A 70 -0.73 -1.67 -0.19
CA TRP A 70 -1.09 -2.86 -0.92
C TRP A 70 -1.68 -3.89 0.02
N ARG A 71 -2.93 -4.30 -0.19
CA ARG A 71 -3.61 -5.30 0.63
C ARG A 71 -4.18 -6.40 -0.25
N PHE A 72 -3.71 -7.63 -0.09
CA PHE A 72 -4.33 -8.76 -0.77
C PHE A 72 -5.55 -9.24 0.01
N GLY A 73 -6.70 -9.31 -0.64
CA GLY A 73 -7.91 -9.84 -0.02
C GLY A 73 -9.15 -9.60 -0.87
N THR A 74 -10.28 -10.01 -0.32
CA THR A 74 -11.58 -9.87 -0.98
C THR A 74 -12.17 -8.49 -0.73
N SER A 75 -12.54 -7.80 -1.81
CA SER A 75 -13.23 -6.52 -1.76
C SER A 75 -14.05 -6.29 -3.02
N THR A 76 -14.82 -5.20 -3.04
CA THR A 76 -15.49 -4.71 -4.24
C THR A 76 -14.64 -3.62 -4.89
N VAL A 77 -14.86 -3.38 -6.18
CA VAL A 77 -14.16 -2.30 -6.91
C VAL A 77 -14.57 -0.91 -6.44
N SER A 78 -15.70 -0.80 -5.72
CA SER A 78 -16.26 0.45 -5.20
C SER A 78 -15.70 0.82 -3.82
N GLN A 79 -15.41 -0.17 -2.97
CA GLN A 79 -15.04 0.06 -1.58
C GLN A 79 -13.57 -0.27 -1.29
N GLY A 80 -13.04 -1.33 -1.89
CA GLY A 80 -11.69 -1.82 -1.62
C GLY A 80 -11.46 -2.21 -0.15
N ILE A 81 -10.21 -2.56 0.16
CA ILE A 81 -9.72 -2.73 1.53
C ILE A 81 -8.31 -2.13 1.63
N ALA A 82 -8.03 -1.48 2.75
CA ALA A 82 -6.72 -0.90 3.02
C ALA A 82 -5.79 -1.89 3.77
N PRO A 83 -4.45 -1.68 3.72
CA PRO A 83 -3.53 -2.40 4.60
C PRO A 83 -3.89 -2.20 6.07
N ARG A 84 -3.77 -3.24 6.88
CA ARG A 84 -4.05 -3.18 8.34
C ARG A 84 -2.88 -2.57 9.10
N ALA A 85 -2.41 -1.41 8.65
CA ALA A 85 -1.25 -0.73 9.20
C ALA A 85 -1.65 0.17 10.38
N ASP A 86 -0.94 0.05 11.50
CA ASP A 86 -0.93 1.09 12.54
C ASP A 86 -0.03 2.24 12.06
N LEU A 87 -0.63 3.27 11.48
CA LEU A 87 0.08 4.41 10.88
C LEU A 87 0.82 5.28 11.91
N THR A 88 0.61 5.07 13.21
CA THR A 88 1.45 5.67 14.25
C THR A 88 2.79 4.94 14.39
N LYS A 89 2.81 3.64 14.05
CA LYS A 89 3.99 2.77 14.14
C LYS A 89 4.71 2.60 12.80
N VAL A 90 3.98 2.61 11.69
CA VAL A 90 4.51 2.39 10.33
C VAL A 90 4.38 3.70 9.55
N THR A 91 5.37 4.58 9.74
CA THR A 91 5.39 5.92 9.13
C THR A 91 6.34 5.94 7.93
N PHE A 92 6.21 6.95 7.06
CA PHE A 92 7.19 7.21 5.99
C PHE A 92 8.62 7.26 6.53
N ALA A 93 8.84 7.97 7.65
CA ALA A 93 10.17 8.14 8.23
C ALA A 93 10.80 6.81 8.66
N LYS A 94 9.99 5.85 9.14
CA LYS A 94 10.45 4.52 9.53
C LYS A 94 10.64 3.60 8.33
N ALA A 95 9.70 3.59 7.39
CA ALA A 95 9.77 2.78 6.19
C ALA A 95 10.91 3.21 5.25
N CYS A 96 11.28 4.49 5.26
CA CYS A 96 12.36 5.07 4.46
C CYS A 96 13.54 5.56 5.31
N ALA A 97 13.75 4.95 6.48
CA ALA A 97 14.90 5.26 7.32
C ALA A 97 16.21 4.97 6.56
N GLY A 98 17.18 5.89 6.61
CA GLY A 98 18.46 5.75 5.91
C GLY A 98 18.45 6.06 4.42
N GLU A 99 17.28 6.08 3.78
CA GLU A 99 17.17 6.25 2.34
C GLU A 99 17.25 7.72 1.90
N LYS A 100 18.13 7.96 0.92
CA LYS A 100 18.38 9.28 0.33
C LYS A 100 17.83 9.35 -1.08
N LYS A 101 17.13 10.45 -1.38
CA LYS A 101 16.77 10.80 -2.76
C LYS A 101 17.85 11.67 -3.39
N SER A 102 17.83 11.75 -4.72
CA SER A 102 18.61 12.72 -5.51
C SER A 102 17.68 13.80 -6.10
N ALA A 103 18.20 14.64 -6.98
CA ALA A 103 17.38 15.59 -7.76
C ALA A 103 16.46 14.88 -8.77
N THR A 104 16.79 13.66 -9.19
CA THR A 104 16.05 12.90 -10.21
C THR A 104 15.24 11.74 -9.64
N THR A 105 15.34 11.48 -8.33
CA THR A 105 14.58 10.44 -7.64
C THR A 105 13.70 10.98 -6.52
N LYS A 106 12.75 10.15 -6.11
CA LYS A 106 11.83 10.34 -4.98
C LYS A 106 11.78 9.06 -4.14
N ARG A 107 11.36 9.21 -2.90
CA ARG A 107 11.09 8.12 -1.96
C ARG A 107 9.60 7.95 -1.79
N VAL A 108 9.15 6.71 -1.82
CA VAL A 108 7.76 6.33 -1.52
C VAL A 108 7.83 5.18 -0.53
N ALA A 109 7.15 5.29 0.60
CA ALA A 109 7.01 4.18 1.52
C ALA A 109 5.92 3.24 0.98
N ILE A 110 6.25 1.96 0.80
CA ILE A 110 5.37 0.93 0.31
C ILE A 110 5.01 0.01 1.47
N LEU A 111 3.72 -0.04 1.81
CA LEU A 111 3.15 -0.92 2.82
C LEU A 111 2.52 -2.14 2.15
N ILE A 112 2.98 -3.34 2.44
CA ILE A 112 2.47 -4.59 1.86
C ILE A 112 1.86 -5.45 2.96
N ASP A 113 0.55 -5.67 2.86
CA ASP A 113 -0.23 -6.55 3.72
C ASP A 113 -0.77 -7.73 2.89
N TYR A 114 -0.12 -8.87 3.04
CA TYR A 114 -0.33 -10.04 2.20
C TYR A 114 -1.65 -10.77 2.43
N GLY A 115 -2.39 -10.54 3.51
CA GLY A 115 -3.53 -11.42 3.74
C GLY A 115 -3.89 -11.65 5.18
N THR A 116 -5.13 -12.09 5.36
CA THR A 116 -5.41 -13.16 6.29
C THR A 116 -5.18 -14.51 5.63
N LYS A 117 -5.11 -15.56 6.44
CA LYS A 117 -5.17 -16.94 5.97
C LYS A 117 -6.47 -17.25 5.21
N ALA A 118 -7.57 -16.56 5.52
CA ALA A 118 -8.83 -16.68 4.79
C ALA A 118 -8.75 -16.07 3.39
N ASP A 119 -8.06 -14.94 3.23
CA ASP A 119 -7.77 -14.37 1.91
C ASP A 119 -6.93 -15.34 1.06
N ALA A 120 -6.06 -16.13 1.68
CA ALA A 120 -5.14 -17.03 0.99
C ALA A 120 -5.68 -18.47 0.78
N ASP A 121 -6.99 -18.72 0.90
CA ASP A 121 -7.58 -20.07 0.85
C ASP A 121 -6.90 -21.08 1.80
N GLY A 122 -6.47 -20.60 2.97
CA GLY A 122 -5.78 -21.43 3.95
C GLY A 122 -4.28 -21.62 3.70
N ALA A 123 -3.71 -21.02 2.66
CA ALA A 123 -2.26 -21.01 2.44
C ALA A 123 -1.54 -20.16 3.51
N ASP A 124 -0.24 -20.42 3.67
CA ASP A 124 0.60 -19.60 4.55
C ASP A 124 0.78 -18.20 3.94
N VAL A 125 0.61 -17.19 4.79
CA VAL A 125 0.65 -15.79 4.40
C VAL A 125 1.98 -15.18 4.84
N PRO A 126 2.73 -14.53 3.94
CA PRO A 126 3.93 -13.79 4.32
C PRO A 126 3.63 -12.72 5.38
N LYS A 127 4.66 -12.35 6.14
CA LYS A 127 4.52 -11.25 7.11
C LYS A 127 4.27 -9.94 6.37
N ALA A 128 3.39 -9.10 6.91
CA ALA A 128 3.25 -7.74 6.42
C ALA A 128 4.58 -6.99 6.57
N GLU A 129 4.91 -6.15 5.60
CA GLU A 129 6.21 -5.47 5.53
C GLU A 129 6.09 -4.07 4.95
N ALA A 130 7.03 -3.22 5.32
CA ALA A 130 7.19 -1.89 4.77
C ALA A 130 8.58 -1.78 4.12
N ALA A 131 8.64 -1.17 2.95
CA ALA A 131 9.88 -0.91 2.24
C ALA A 131 9.92 0.53 1.70
N CYS A 132 11.11 1.01 1.37
CA CYS A 132 11.28 2.29 0.71
C CYS A 132 11.60 2.10 -0.77
N ALA A 133 10.73 2.61 -1.63
CA ALA A 133 10.99 2.70 -3.06
C ALA A 133 11.74 4.01 -3.35
N VAL A 134 13.00 3.92 -3.78
CA VAL A 134 13.78 5.07 -4.30
C VAL A 134 13.75 5.03 -5.83
N VAL A 135 12.83 5.79 -6.42
CA VAL A 135 12.47 5.67 -7.85
C VAL A 135 12.57 7.01 -8.58
N PRO A 136 12.64 7.05 -9.93
CA PRO A 136 12.61 8.29 -10.68
C PRO A 136 11.42 9.18 -10.29
N THR A 137 11.58 10.51 -10.34
CA THR A 137 10.52 11.45 -9.90
C THR A 137 9.19 11.28 -10.64
N LYS A 138 9.22 10.81 -11.89
CA LYS A 138 8.03 10.52 -12.71
C LYS A 138 7.48 9.09 -12.55
N ALA A 139 8.09 8.26 -11.71
CA ALA A 139 7.67 6.87 -11.55
C ALA A 139 6.23 6.76 -11.03
N THR A 140 5.48 5.81 -11.57
CA THR A 140 4.11 5.50 -11.13
C THR A 140 4.11 4.67 -9.85
N GLY A 141 2.94 4.48 -9.23
CA GLY A 141 2.79 3.57 -8.08
C GLY A 141 3.17 2.13 -8.43
N THR A 142 2.86 1.66 -9.64
CA THR A 142 3.32 0.34 -10.11
C THR A 142 4.84 0.26 -10.13
N GLN A 143 5.52 1.27 -10.67
CA GLN A 143 6.99 1.29 -10.73
C GLN A 143 7.64 1.44 -9.35
N ALA A 144 6.97 2.12 -8.41
CA ALA A 144 7.39 2.17 -7.01
C ALA A 144 7.32 0.79 -6.36
N LEU A 145 6.21 0.07 -6.55
CA LEU A 145 6.05 -1.30 -6.06
C LEU A 145 7.05 -2.27 -6.70
N GLU A 146 7.23 -2.23 -8.03
CA GLU A 146 8.20 -3.06 -8.77
C GLU A 146 9.65 -2.88 -8.31
N SER A 147 9.98 -1.73 -7.70
CA SER A 147 11.32 -1.47 -7.19
C SER A 147 11.65 -2.22 -5.89
N VAL A 148 10.62 -2.71 -5.17
CA VAL A 148 10.77 -3.35 -3.86
C VAL A 148 10.35 -4.83 -3.86
N VAL A 149 9.53 -5.26 -4.81
CA VAL A 149 9.06 -6.65 -4.94
C VAL A 149 9.01 -7.10 -6.40
N LYS A 150 9.05 -8.42 -6.64
CA LYS A 150 8.82 -8.98 -7.97
C LYS A 150 7.33 -9.09 -8.26
N LEU A 151 6.91 -8.55 -9.40
CA LEU A 151 5.52 -8.63 -9.83
C LEU A 151 5.25 -9.80 -10.78
N ARG A 152 4.08 -10.41 -10.62
CA ARG A 152 3.38 -11.14 -11.67
C ARG A 152 2.15 -10.34 -12.07
N THR A 153 1.98 -10.06 -13.36
CA THR A 153 0.87 -9.27 -13.89
C THR A 153 0.12 -9.98 -15.01
N ASP A 154 -1.14 -9.61 -15.22
CA ASP A 154 -1.94 -9.96 -16.40
C ASP A 154 -2.75 -8.73 -16.83
N LYS A 155 -2.59 -8.28 -18.07
CA LYS A 155 -3.30 -7.11 -18.65
C LYS A 155 -3.41 -5.92 -17.67
N GLU A 156 -2.26 -5.49 -17.14
CA GLU A 156 -2.10 -4.38 -16.18
C GLU A 156 -2.58 -4.65 -14.74
N GLN A 157 -3.24 -5.79 -14.49
CA GLN A 157 -3.59 -6.22 -13.14
C GLN A 157 -2.39 -6.86 -12.44
N ILE A 158 -2.16 -6.46 -11.19
CA ILE A 158 -1.13 -7.06 -10.33
C ILE A 158 -1.71 -8.33 -9.71
N CYS A 159 -1.13 -9.47 -10.08
CA CYS A 159 -1.59 -10.80 -9.69
C CYS A 159 -0.82 -11.36 -8.49
N ALA A 160 0.48 -11.05 -8.38
CA ALA A 160 1.30 -11.48 -7.25
C ALA A 160 2.45 -10.51 -6.94
N LEU A 161 2.84 -10.46 -5.68
CA LEU A 161 4.04 -9.81 -5.14
C LEU A 161 4.94 -10.90 -4.55
N ASP A 162 6.19 -11.01 -5.02
CA ASP A 162 7.15 -12.03 -4.61
C ASP A 162 6.61 -13.47 -4.62
N GLY A 163 5.75 -13.74 -5.62
CA GLY A 163 5.13 -15.04 -5.81
C GLY A 163 3.88 -15.29 -4.95
N PHE A 164 3.43 -14.32 -4.14
CA PHE A 164 2.17 -14.41 -3.40
C PHE A 164 1.03 -13.58 -4.03
N PRO A 165 -0.17 -14.15 -4.20
CA PRO A 165 -0.46 -15.57 -4.12
C PRO A 165 0.21 -16.35 -5.26
N ALA A 166 0.45 -17.65 -5.02
CA ALA A 166 1.11 -18.53 -5.99
C ALA A 166 0.33 -18.66 -7.31
N SER A 167 -1.00 -18.49 -7.26
CA SER A 167 -1.88 -18.60 -8.42
C SER A 167 -3.06 -17.64 -8.34
N GLY A 168 -3.79 -17.49 -9.45
CA GLY A 168 -4.92 -16.58 -9.58
C GLY A 168 -4.51 -15.16 -9.95
N CYS A 169 -5.49 -14.38 -10.40
CA CYS A 169 -5.38 -12.95 -10.66
C CYS A 169 -6.81 -12.38 -10.72
N GLY A 170 -7.24 -11.65 -9.68
CA GLY A 170 -8.61 -11.10 -9.64
C GLY A 170 -9.69 -12.17 -9.62
N VAL A 171 -9.66 -13.08 -8.64
CA VAL A 171 -10.63 -14.17 -8.57
C VAL A 171 -12.01 -13.59 -8.22
N PRO A 172 -13.06 -13.79 -9.03
CA PRO A 172 -14.39 -13.25 -8.76
C PRO A 172 -15.00 -13.92 -7.53
N VAL A 173 -15.70 -13.13 -6.72
CA VAL A 173 -16.40 -13.56 -5.51
C VAL A 173 -17.82 -13.04 -5.57
N LYS A 174 -18.79 -13.96 -5.49
CA LYS A 174 -20.21 -13.60 -5.41
C LYS A 174 -20.54 -13.07 -4.02
N ASP A 175 -21.39 -12.05 -3.97
CA ASP A 175 -21.86 -11.44 -2.72
C ASP A 175 -20.70 -11.12 -1.76
N ALA A 176 -19.72 -10.36 -2.25
CA ALA A 176 -18.46 -10.15 -1.55
C ALA A 176 -18.69 -9.48 -0.19
N THR A 177 -18.19 -10.13 0.85
CA THR A 177 -18.21 -9.58 2.21
C THR A 177 -16.95 -8.76 2.42
N ILE A 178 -17.11 -7.46 2.67
CA ILE A 178 -15.99 -6.60 3.04
C ILE A 178 -15.66 -6.80 4.51
N PRO A 179 -14.43 -7.17 4.87
CA PRO A 179 -13.99 -7.22 6.26
C PRO A 179 -14.17 -5.84 6.92
N ALA A 180 -14.90 -5.81 8.04
CA ALA A 180 -15.01 -4.65 8.90
C ALA A 180 -14.17 -4.85 10.16
N ASP A 181 -13.62 -3.76 10.70
CA ASP A 181 -12.94 -3.73 12.00
C ASP A 181 -11.78 -4.73 12.16
N GLU A 182 -11.02 -4.95 11.08
CA GLU A 182 -9.81 -5.76 11.16
C GLU A 182 -8.75 -5.10 12.04
N GLN A 183 -8.16 -5.87 12.95
CA GLN A 183 -7.10 -5.39 13.83
C GLN A 183 -5.83 -5.06 13.03
N ALA A 184 -5.14 -4.00 13.45
CA ALA A 184 -3.84 -3.67 12.88
C ALA A 184 -2.83 -4.81 13.10
N VAL A 185 -2.05 -5.11 12.06
CA VAL A 185 -0.99 -6.11 12.10
C VAL A 185 0.37 -5.45 12.26
N THR A 186 1.35 -6.22 12.72
CA THR A 186 2.74 -5.72 12.81
C THR A 186 3.40 -5.80 11.43
N PHE A 187 3.94 -4.68 10.97
CA PHE A 187 4.73 -4.61 9.74
C PHE A 187 6.21 -4.77 10.09
N ALA A 188 6.90 -5.65 9.37
CA ALA A 188 8.35 -5.67 9.35
C ALA A 188 8.85 -4.35 8.73
N LEU A 189 9.71 -3.64 9.45
CA LEU A 189 10.35 -2.42 8.97
C LEU A 189 11.76 -2.75 8.46
N PRO A 190 12.33 -1.94 7.55
CA PRO A 190 13.73 -2.08 7.17
C PRO A 190 14.60 -1.93 8.41
N SER A 191 15.61 -2.80 8.54
CA SER A 191 16.62 -2.63 9.58
C SER A 191 17.39 -1.36 9.27
N SER A 192 17.33 -0.38 10.18
CA SER A 192 18.24 0.74 10.11
C SER A 192 19.60 0.18 10.51
N ASP A 193 20.50 -0.02 9.55
CA ASP A 193 21.92 -0.16 9.84
C ASP A 193 22.44 1.19 10.34
N THR A 194 22.01 1.58 11.54
CA THR A 194 22.77 2.49 12.37
C THR A 194 24.01 1.70 12.75
N ALA A 195 25.12 1.96 12.05
CA ALA A 195 26.42 1.82 12.66
C ALA A 195 26.38 2.65 13.96
N ASP A 196 26.15 2.00 15.09
CA ASP A 196 26.49 2.52 16.41
C ASP A 196 27.99 2.78 16.38
N SER A 197 28.35 4.00 16.00
CA SER A 197 29.62 4.57 16.41
C SER A 197 29.38 5.05 17.83
N ASP A 198 29.49 4.12 18.78
CA ASP A 198 29.66 4.47 20.18
C ASP A 198 30.96 5.28 20.28
N ASP A 199 30.76 6.59 20.39
CA ASP A 199 31.75 7.58 20.77
C ASP A 199 32.16 7.29 22.22
N SER A 200 33.09 6.36 22.38
CA SER A 200 33.82 6.14 23.63
C SER A 200 35.30 6.34 23.37
N ASP A 201 35.75 7.53 23.77
CA ASP A 201 37.12 7.94 24.03
C ASP A 201 38.14 6.80 24.03
N THR A 202 38.74 6.49 22.88
CA THR A 202 40.00 5.76 22.85
C THR A 202 40.92 6.31 21.77
N PRO A 203 42.14 6.72 22.12
CA PRO A 203 42.96 7.49 21.21
C PRO A 203 43.93 6.53 20.48
N TRP A 204 43.93 6.63 19.15
CA TRP A 204 44.99 6.23 18.21
C TRP A 204 44.99 4.73 17.88
N THR A 205 44.55 4.38 16.67
CA THR A 205 45.30 3.57 15.71
C THR A 205 44.46 3.27 14.46
N LEU A 206 45.06 3.62 13.31
CA LEU A 206 45.12 2.80 12.10
C LEU A 206 43.93 2.73 11.12
N ILE A 207 44.28 3.23 9.92
CA ILE A 207 44.02 2.66 8.58
C ILE A 207 42.69 3.06 7.94
N GLY A 208 42.79 4.00 7.00
CA GLY A 208 41.80 4.18 5.96
C GLY A 208 41.90 3.10 4.87
N VAL A 209 40.80 2.89 4.15
CA VAL A 209 40.83 2.48 2.74
C VAL A 209 39.68 3.20 2.03
N ALA A 210 40.06 4.05 1.09
CA ALA A 210 39.20 4.60 0.07
C ALA A 210 39.13 3.63 -1.12
N ALA A 211 37.92 3.51 -1.69
CA ALA A 211 37.57 3.21 -3.08
C ALA A 211 38.00 1.88 -3.74
N ALA A 212 37.04 1.23 -4.41
CA ALA A 212 37.25 0.71 -5.77
C ALA A 212 35.91 0.40 -6.47
N VAL A 213 35.49 1.30 -7.36
CA VAL A 213 34.56 0.99 -8.46
C VAL A 213 35.36 0.24 -9.52
N ILE A 214 35.00 -1.01 -9.81
CA ILE A 214 35.58 -1.77 -10.92
C ILE A 214 34.69 -1.56 -12.15
N VAL A 215 35.13 -0.68 -13.05
CA VAL A 215 34.74 -0.68 -14.47
C VAL A 215 35.81 -1.48 -15.20
N LEU A 216 35.45 -2.64 -15.76
CA LEU A 216 36.28 -3.34 -16.74
C LEU A 216 35.59 -3.30 -18.10
N GLY A 217 36.10 -2.44 -18.97
CA GLY A 217 35.89 -2.49 -20.40
C GLY A 217 37.11 -3.08 -21.11
N GLY A 218 36.86 -3.88 -22.15
CA GLY A 218 37.59 -3.80 -23.42
C GLY A 218 38.86 -4.63 -23.64
N LEU A 219 38.69 -5.69 -24.45
CA LEU A 219 39.53 -6.10 -25.59
C LEU A 219 40.99 -6.55 -25.37
N ALA A 220 41.28 -7.83 -25.68
CA ALA A 220 42.15 -8.21 -26.79
C ALA A 220 42.23 -9.75 -26.97
N VAL A 221 41.90 -10.20 -28.18
CA VAL A 221 42.21 -11.54 -28.71
C VAL A 221 43.67 -11.55 -29.18
N PRO A 222 44.39 -12.67 -28.99
CA PRO A 222 45.26 -13.16 -30.05
C PRO A 222 44.96 -14.62 -30.39
N LEU A 223 44.70 -14.84 -31.68
CA LEU A 223 44.63 -16.13 -32.34
C LEU A 223 45.98 -16.84 -32.24
N TYR A 224 46.06 -17.95 -31.49
CA TYR A 224 47.17 -18.88 -31.60
C TYR A 224 46.82 -19.99 -32.60
N ARG A 225 47.41 -19.87 -33.80
CA ARG A 225 47.54 -20.94 -34.80
C ARG A 225 48.63 -21.92 -34.35
N ARG A 226 48.46 -23.19 -34.78
CA ARG A 226 49.43 -24.33 -34.85
C ARG A 226 49.61 -25.12 -33.55
N ASN A 227 49.61 -26.45 -33.52
CA ASN A 227 49.94 -27.51 -34.48
C ASN A 227 48.94 -28.71 -34.32
N ARG A 228 48.56 -29.45 -35.38
CA ARG A 228 49.21 -30.67 -35.94
C ARG A 228 49.29 -31.78 -34.88
N GLU A 229 48.62 -32.93 -35.04
CA GLU A 229 49.10 -34.12 -35.76
C GLU A 229 47.98 -35.17 -35.93
N GLY A 230 48.04 -35.96 -37.01
CA GLY A 230 47.28 -37.21 -37.19
C GLY A 230 46.18 -37.16 -38.24
#